data_AF-A0A2W5AVG8-F1
#
_entry.id   AF-A0A2W5AVG8-F1
#
_cell.length_a   1.000
_cell.length_b   1.000
_cell.length_c   1.000
_cell.angle_alpha   90.00
_cell.angle_beta   90.00
_cell.angle_gamma   90.00
#
_symmetry.space_group_name_H-M   'P 1'
#
loop_
_entity.id
_entity.type
_entity.pdbx_description
1 polymer ?
#
loop_
_entity_poly.entity_id
_entity_poly.type
_entity_poly.pdbx_seq_one_letter_code
_entity_poly.pdbx_strand_id
1 'polypeptide(L)'
;MFEGPLQDVIDEFASLPGIGPKSAQRIALHLLETATGEDIERFQAALGNLHSGVAFCRICHNISQEDVCRICADSSRDASLVCVVEEPKDIQVIERTGEYRGRYHVLGGALDPLNGVGPGELNVTALVQRIGGVLPDVAVSAPHASAGGPVQGSLMDGGAGSGTGGGSGAGAGGAGSGGGSGAGGAGVGSDGSGAGAGVGGGSGAGGAGVGSDGLGAGAGGAGVGSDGLDAGGNSAAPGDESVAEEVEYREAPEITEVIIATDPNTEGEATASYLGRLLKEFPGLTVSRLASGIPMGGDLEFVDELTLSRAFAGRTQLKL
;
A
#
# COMPACT_ATOMS: atom_id res chain seq x y z
N MET A 1 -25.19 16.42 25.34
CA MET A 1 -24.25 16.89 24.32
C MET A 1 -23.07 17.42 25.09
N PHE A 2 -21.88 16.88 24.87
CA PHE A 2 -20.68 17.41 25.51
C PHE A 2 -20.25 18.66 24.73
N GLU A 3 -19.40 19.49 25.34
CA GLU A 3 -18.85 20.69 24.70
C GLU A 3 -17.33 20.68 24.85
N GLY A 4 -16.65 21.35 23.92
CA GLY A 4 -15.20 21.50 23.95
C GLY A 4 -14.44 20.20 23.67
N PRO A 5 -13.22 20.03 24.20
CA PRO A 5 -12.28 18.98 23.77
C PRO A 5 -12.81 17.55 23.88
N LEU A 6 -13.75 17.31 24.80
CA LEU A 6 -14.37 15.99 24.95
C LEU A 6 -15.28 15.66 23.76
N GLN A 7 -16.02 16.63 23.22
CA GLN A 7 -16.88 16.42 22.06
C GLN A 7 -16.04 16.17 20.81
N ASP A 8 -14.96 16.94 20.62
CA ASP A 8 -14.03 16.77 19.50
C ASP A 8 -13.46 15.34 19.45
N VAL A 9 -13.01 14.81 20.59
CA VAL A 9 -12.49 13.43 20.67
C VAL A 9 -13.57 12.38 20.38
N ILE A 10 -14.82 12.61 20.79
CA ILE A 10 -15.93 11.71 20.50
C ILE A 10 -16.21 11.67 19.00
N ASP A 11 -16.22 12.83 18.36
CA ASP A 11 -16.51 12.93 16.93
C ASP A 11 -15.40 12.27 16.09
N GLU A 12 -14.13 12.49 16.46
CA GLU A 12 -12.98 11.83 15.82
C GLU A 12 -13.06 10.30 15.97
N PHE A 13 -13.30 9.76 17.16
CA PHE A 13 -13.44 8.31 17.35
C PHE A 13 -14.66 7.72 16.63
N ALA A 14 -15.77 8.47 16.54
CA ALA A 14 -16.98 8.01 15.86
C ALA A 14 -16.83 7.97 14.33
N SER A 15 -15.85 8.67 13.77
CA SER A 15 -15.52 8.60 12.34
C SER A 15 -14.87 7.27 11.93
N LEU A 16 -14.30 6.54 12.88
CA LEU A 16 -13.57 5.29 12.62
C LEU A 16 -14.53 4.13 12.30
N PRO A 17 -14.18 3.26 11.34
CA PRO A 17 -15.00 2.11 10.98
C PRO A 17 -15.18 1.18 12.19
N GLY A 18 -16.43 0.83 12.50
CA GLY A 18 -16.78 -0.06 13.61
C GLY A 18 -16.98 0.62 14.97
N ILE A 19 -16.78 1.95 15.08
CA ILE A 19 -17.00 2.71 16.31
C ILE A 19 -18.19 3.65 16.14
N GLY A 20 -19.33 3.31 16.74
CA GLY A 20 -20.49 4.19 16.78
C GLY A 20 -20.38 5.29 17.87
N PRO A 21 -21.26 6.32 17.83
CA PRO A 21 -21.20 7.46 18.75
C PRO A 21 -21.19 7.07 20.24
N LYS A 22 -21.94 6.04 20.63
CA LYS A 22 -21.97 5.54 22.01
C LYS A 22 -20.66 4.88 22.44
N SER A 23 -20.01 4.13 21.55
CA SER A 23 -18.70 3.53 21.82
C SER A 23 -17.62 4.60 21.88
N ALA A 24 -17.64 5.58 20.96
CA ALA A 24 -16.74 6.72 20.96
C ALA A 24 -16.83 7.51 22.28
N GLN A 25 -18.05 7.85 22.71
CA GLN A 25 -18.29 8.48 24.01
C GLN A 25 -17.72 7.66 25.18
N ARG A 26 -17.93 6.35 25.18
CA ARG A 26 -17.41 5.48 26.23
C ARG A 26 -15.88 5.47 26.28
N ILE A 27 -15.22 5.45 25.12
CA ILE A 27 -13.75 5.50 25.02
C ILE A 27 -13.25 6.87 25.50
N ALA A 28 -13.85 7.97 25.03
CA ALA A 28 -13.43 9.32 25.38
C ALA A 28 -13.56 9.60 26.89
N LEU A 29 -14.68 9.21 27.51
CA LEU A 29 -14.87 9.33 28.96
C LEU A 29 -13.90 8.43 29.74
N HIS A 30 -13.64 7.21 29.26
CA HIS A 30 -12.65 6.34 29.89
C HIS A 30 -11.26 6.98 29.89
N LEU A 31 -10.80 7.52 28.75
CA LEU A 31 -9.50 8.21 28.67
C LEU A 31 -9.45 9.43 29.60
N LEU A 32 -10.53 10.21 29.69
CA LEU A 32 -10.61 11.36 30.60
C LEU A 32 -10.48 10.95 32.08
N GLU A 33 -11.01 9.78 32.44
CA GLU A 33 -11.02 9.29 33.83
C GLU A 33 -9.73 8.53 34.21
N THR A 34 -9.11 7.80 33.26
CA THR A 34 -8.05 6.83 33.57
C THR A 34 -6.69 7.16 32.98
N ALA A 35 -6.62 7.93 31.89
CA ALA A 35 -5.36 8.20 31.21
C ALA A 35 -4.62 9.37 31.89
N THR A 36 -3.32 9.21 32.08
CA THR A 36 -2.44 10.31 32.47
C THR A 36 -2.04 11.15 31.26
N GLY A 37 -1.48 12.35 31.48
CA GLY A 37 -0.93 13.16 30.39
C GLY A 37 0.12 12.40 29.55
N GLU A 38 0.95 11.59 30.21
CA GLU A 38 1.94 10.74 29.55
C GLU A 38 1.30 9.64 28.69
N ASP A 39 0.19 9.04 29.14
CA ASP A 39 -0.55 8.06 28.33
C ASP A 39 -1.15 8.68 27.07
N ILE A 40 -1.68 9.91 27.18
CA ILE A 40 -2.23 10.65 26.04
C ILE A 40 -1.12 11.02 25.06
N GLU A 41 0.02 11.52 25.53
CA GLU A 41 1.18 11.83 24.69
C GLU A 41 1.71 10.58 23.98
N ARG A 42 1.82 9.44 24.67
CA ARG A 42 2.21 8.16 24.08
C ARG A 42 1.23 7.71 22.99
N PHE A 43 -0.08 7.87 23.23
CA PHE A 43 -1.10 7.51 22.24
C PHE A 43 -1.07 8.43 21.02
N GLN A 44 -0.93 9.74 21.21
CA GLN A 44 -0.75 10.71 20.13
C GLN A 44 0.51 10.41 19.30
N ALA A 45 1.63 10.10 19.95
CA ALA A 45 2.86 9.72 19.26
C ALA A 45 2.69 8.43 18.44
N ALA A 46 1.99 7.43 18.98
CA ALA A 46 1.71 6.19 18.26
C ALA A 46 0.86 6.44 17.00
N LEU A 47 -0.19 7.27 17.10
CA LEU A 47 -1.02 7.65 15.95
C LEU A 47 -0.23 8.47 14.92
N GLY A 48 0.56 9.45 15.37
CA GLY A 48 1.37 10.31 14.50
C GLY A 48 2.42 9.53 13.69
N ASN A 49 2.91 8.43 14.24
CA ASN A 49 3.89 7.56 13.58
C ASN A 49 3.26 6.53 12.63
N LEU A 50 1.93 6.43 12.52
CA LEU A 50 1.30 5.37 11.73
C LEU A 50 1.58 5.52 10.21
N HIS A 51 1.55 6.75 9.70
CA HIS A 51 1.82 7.01 8.29
C HIS A 51 3.31 7.07 7.94
N SER A 52 4.16 7.48 8.87
CA SER A 52 5.60 7.63 8.64
C SER A 52 6.42 6.40 9.05
N GLY A 53 5.90 5.56 9.95
CA GLY A 53 6.57 4.39 10.50
C GLY A 53 6.16 3.06 9.87
N VAL A 54 5.19 3.07 8.95
CA VAL A 54 4.80 1.88 8.18
C VAL A 54 5.59 1.88 6.87
N ALA A 55 6.58 0.99 6.77
CA ALA A 55 7.26 0.70 5.51
C ALA A 55 6.64 -0.54 4.85
N PHE A 56 6.85 -0.67 3.55
CA PHE A 56 6.43 -1.81 2.77
C PHE A 56 7.64 -2.59 2.28
N CYS A 57 7.57 -3.91 2.36
CA CYS A 57 8.59 -4.80 1.84
C CYS A 57 8.76 -4.57 0.33
N ARG A 58 9.97 -4.27 -0.13
CA ARG A 58 10.25 -4.07 -1.56
C ARG A 58 9.97 -5.29 -2.45
N ILE A 59 9.89 -6.49 -1.85
CA ILE A 59 9.68 -7.76 -2.56
C ILE A 59 8.19 -8.08 -2.66
N CYS A 60 7.52 -8.24 -1.53
CA CYS A 60 6.14 -8.72 -1.46
C CYS A 60 5.11 -7.66 -1.11
N HIS A 61 5.52 -6.41 -0.86
CA HIS A 61 4.65 -5.30 -0.47
C HIS A 61 3.84 -5.54 0.83
N ASN A 62 4.26 -6.50 1.66
CA ASN A 62 3.74 -6.62 3.02
C ASN A 62 4.25 -5.49 3.92
N ILE A 63 3.50 -5.16 4.97
CA ILE A 63 3.93 -4.21 6.01
C ILE A 63 5.18 -4.74 6.70
N SER A 64 6.19 -3.89 6.83
CA SER A 64 7.45 -4.20 7.48
C SER A 64 8.05 -2.99 8.20
N GLN A 65 8.94 -3.25 9.16
CA GLN A 65 9.80 -2.24 9.77
C GLN A 65 11.14 -2.09 9.03
N GLU A 66 11.46 -3.05 8.16
CA GLU A 66 12.69 -3.11 7.36
C GLU A 66 12.34 -3.10 5.87
N ASP A 67 13.34 -2.95 5.00
CA ASP A 67 13.18 -3.00 3.54
C ASP A 67 12.68 -4.38 3.04
N VAL A 68 13.04 -5.45 3.75
CA VAL A 68 12.59 -6.81 3.47
C VAL A 68 11.89 -7.39 4.69
N CYS A 69 10.65 -7.86 4.52
CA CYS A 69 9.92 -8.43 5.65
C CYS A 69 10.46 -9.79 6.09
N ARG A 70 10.20 -10.14 7.34
CA ARG A 70 10.57 -11.42 7.96
C ARG A 70 10.16 -12.67 7.15
N ILE A 71 9.07 -12.60 6.38
CA ILE A 71 8.62 -13.72 5.55
C ILE A 71 9.53 -13.90 4.33
N CYS A 72 9.90 -12.80 3.66
CA CYS A 72 10.80 -12.86 2.51
C CYS A 72 12.24 -13.18 2.93
N ALA A 73 12.66 -12.72 4.10
CA ALA A 73 13.99 -13.00 4.65
C ALA A 73 14.15 -14.44 5.17
N ASP A 74 13.05 -15.14 5.45
CA ASP A 74 13.07 -16.50 5.97
C ASP A 74 13.44 -17.50 4.87
N SER A 75 14.66 -18.04 4.96
CA SER A 75 15.19 -19.03 4.02
C SER A 75 14.59 -20.43 4.19
N SER A 76 13.81 -20.67 5.26
CA SER A 76 13.10 -21.94 5.44
C SER A 76 11.80 -22.02 4.64
N ARG A 77 11.35 -20.90 4.07
CA ARG A 77 10.16 -20.83 3.22
C ARG A 77 10.47 -21.20 1.79
N ASP A 78 9.49 -21.82 1.15
CA ASP A 78 9.58 -22.22 -0.23
C ASP A 78 9.49 -20.98 -1.15
N ALA A 79 10.59 -20.65 -1.81
CA ALA A 79 10.65 -19.53 -2.75
C ALA A 79 9.94 -19.81 -4.08
N SER A 80 9.66 -21.08 -4.38
CA SER A 80 8.98 -21.48 -5.61
C SER A 80 7.46 -21.26 -5.57
N LEU A 81 6.91 -21.01 -4.38
CA LEU A 81 5.49 -20.81 -4.14
C LEU A 81 5.20 -19.37 -3.71
N VAL A 82 4.31 -18.69 -4.44
CA VAL A 82 3.85 -17.34 -4.10
C VAL A 82 2.33 -17.29 -3.93
N CYS A 83 1.86 -16.90 -2.75
CA CYS A 83 0.45 -16.67 -2.46
C CYS A 83 0.12 -15.17 -2.56
N VAL A 84 -0.73 -14.83 -3.52
CA VAL A 84 -1.14 -13.46 -3.80
C VAL A 84 -2.40 -13.13 -3.00
N VAL A 85 -2.34 -12.10 -2.16
CA VAL A 85 -3.43 -11.64 -1.30
C VAL A 85 -3.79 -10.18 -1.58
N GLU A 86 -4.99 -9.76 -1.20
CA GLU A 86 -5.43 -8.37 -1.40
C GLU A 86 -4.74 -7.44 -0.41
N GLU A 87 -4.75 -7.78 0.88
CA GLU A 87 -4.25 -6.92 1.96
C GLU A 87 -3.26 -7.63 2.91
N PRO A 88 -2.41 -6.87 3.64
CA PRO A 88 -1.49 -7.44 4.62
C PRO A 88 -2.16 -8.27 5.74
N LYS A 89 -3.42 -7.94 6.07
CA LYS A 89 -4.18 -8.65 7.11
C LYS A 89 -4.47 -10.11 6.72
N ASP A 90 -4.59 -10.40 5.43
CA ASP A 90 -4.94 -11.73 4.91
C ASP A 90 -3.78 -12.71 5.13
N ILE A 91 -2.54 -12.22 5.06
CA ILE A 91 -1.33 -12.99 5.42
C ILE A 91 -1.48 -13.54 6.84
N GLN A 92 -1.94 -12.71 7.79
CA GLN A 92 -2.09 -13.17 9.18
C GLN A 92 -3.15 -14.26 9.32
N VAL A 93 -4.21 -14.22 8.52
CA VAL A 93 -5.27 -15.24 8.52
C VAL A 93 -4.73 -16.56 8.00
N ILE A 94 -3.97 -16.54 6.89
CA ILE A 94 -3.38 -17.74 6.29
C ILE A 94 -2.29 -18.31 7.20
N GLU A 95 -1.41 -17.48 7.77
CA GLU A 95 -0.34 -17.93 8.67
C GLU A 95 -0.87 -18.62 9.93
N ARG A 96 -2.04 -18.20 10.46
CA ARG A 96 -2.68 -18.86 11.62
C ARG A 96 -3.05 -20.32 11.35
N THR A 97 -3.19 -20.72 10.09
CA THR A 97 -3.45 -22.12 9.73
C THR A 97 -2.24 -23.00 9.93
N GLY A 98 -1.02 -22.46 9.78
CA GLY A 98 0.24 -23.22 9.84
C GLY A 98 0.50 -24.15 8.64
N GLU A 99 -0.39 -24.16 7.64
CA GLU A 99 -0.32 -25.09 6.50
C GLU A 99 0.50 -24.53 5.32
N TYR A 100 0.49 -23.20 5.13
CA TYR A 100 1.19 -22.58 4.03
C TYR A 100 2.64 -22.22 4.38
N ARG A 101 3.59 -22.70 3.57
CA ARG A 101 5.05 -22.48 3.78
C ARG A 101 5.73 -21.69 2.66
N GLY A 102 4.98 -21.22 1.68
CA GLY A 102 5.50 -20.37 0.62
C GLY A 102 5.65 -18.91 1.06
N ARG A 103 5.94 -18.05 0.08
CA ARG A 103 6.04 -16.59 0.25
C ARG A 103 4.74 -15.92 -0.18
N TYR A 104 4.52 -14.68 0.26
CA TYR A 104 3.32 -13.92 -0.14
C TYR A 104 3.64 -12.83 -1.14
N HIS A 105 2.60 -12.26 -1.75
CA HIS A 105 2.61 -10.99 -2.44
C HIS A 105 1.32 -10.22 -2.13
N VAL A 106 1.40 -8.96 -1.74
CA VAL A 106 0.26 -8.13 -1.37
C VAL A 106 -0.07 -7.18 -2.52
N LEU A 107 -1.28 -7.27 -3.05
CA LEU A 107 -1.75 -6.42 -4.14
C LEU A 107 -2.01 -4.97 -3.68
N GLY A 108 -2.41 -4.77 -2.44
CA GLY A 108 -2.82 -3.46 -1.92
C GLY A 108 -4.30 -3.16 -2.18
N GLY A 109 -5.13 -4.19 -2.37
CA GLY A 109 -6.55 -4.11 -2.69
C GLY A 109 -6.96 -5.03 -3.84
N ALA A 110 -8.15 -4.76 -4.37
CA ALA A 110 -8.74 -5.45 -5.51
C ALA A 110 -9.09 -4.46 -6.63
N LEU A 111 -9.29 -4.97 -7.84
CA LEU A 111 -9.79 -4.19 -8.97
C LEU A 111 -11.22 -3.73 -8.70
N ASP A 112 -11.41 -2.42 -8.76
CA ASP A 112 -12.71 -1.78 -8.58
C ASP A 112 -12.89 -0.65 -9.60
N PRO A 113 -13.38 -0.98 -10.81
CA PRO A 113 -13.63 0.01 -11.85
C PRO A 113 -14.66 1.08 -11.47
N LEU A 114 -15.55 0.78 -10.51
CA LEU A 114 -16.58 1.73 -10.08
C LEU A 114 -15.99 2.85 -9.22
N ASN A 115 -14.98 2.51 -8.41
CA ASN A 115 -14.21 3.48 -7.61
C ASN A 115 -12.91 3.94 -8.29
N GLY A 116 -12.69 3.56 -9.55
CA GLY A 116 -11.52 3.99 -10.34
C GLY A 116 -10.22 3.24 -10.03
N VAL A 117 -10.27 2.18 -9.24
CA VAL A 117 -9.09 1.38 -8.87
C VAL A 117 -8.79 0.38 -9.99
N GLY A 118 -7.79 0.70 -10.81
CA GLY A 118 -7.29 -0.15 -11.89
C GLY A 118 -6.02 -0.91 -11.50
N PRO A 119 -5.47 -1.75 -12.42
CA PRO A 119 -4.25 -2.51 -12.15
C PRO A 119 -3.01 -1.67 -11.81
N GLY A 120 -2.96 -0.42 -12.28
CA GLY A 120 -1.87 0.52 -12.00
C GLY A 120 -1.88 1.08 -10.58
N GLU A 121 -2.99 0.94 -9.84
CA GLU A 121 -3.08 1.31 -8.43
C GLU A 121 -2.79 0.13 -7.49
N LEU A 122 -2.61 -1.05 -8.06
CA LEU A 122 -2.26 -2.28 -7.34
C LEU A 122 -0.81 -2.66 -7.62
N ASN A 123 -0.22 -3.45 -6.72
CA ASN A 123 1.15 -3.96 -6.86
C ASN A 123 1.28 -5.12 -7.86
N VAL A 124 0.50 -5.10 -8.95
CA VAL A 124 0.50 -6.13 -10.00
C VAL A 124 1.80 -6.09 -10.79
N THR A 125 2.31 -4.90 -11.13
CA THR A 125 3.57 -4.77 -11.87
C THR A 125 4.73 -5.39 -11.10
N ALA A 126 4.80 -5.17 -9.78
CA ALA A 126 5.82 -5.77 -8.93
C ALA A 126 5.72 -7.30 -8.91
N LEU A 127 4.49 -7.85 -8.86
CA LEU A 127 4.27 -9.30 -8.94
C LEU A 127 4.80 -9.89 -10.24
N VAL A 128 4.49 -9.25 -11.37
CA VAL A 128 4.93 -9.70 -12.71
C VAL A 128 6.45 -9.60 -12.83
N GLN A 129 7.07 -8.53 -12.33
CA GLN A 129 8.52 -8.38 -12.32
C GLN A 129 9.21 -9.44 -11.46
N ARG A 130 8.61 -9.77 -10.31
CA ARG A 130 9.08 -10.82 -9.41
C ARG A 130 9.02 -12.20 -10.06
N ILE A 131 7.88 -12.55 -10.67
CA ILE A 131 7.71 -13.82 -11.41
C ILE A 131 8.64 -13.89 -12.62
N GLY A 132 8.84 -12.78 -13.33
CA GLY A 132 9.76 -12.69 -14.46
C GLY A 132 11.25 -12.71 -14.09
N GLY A 133 11.61 -12.82 -12.81
CA GLY A 133 13.00 -12.82 -12.34
C GLY A 133 13.72 -11.47 -12.48
N VAL A 134 12.98 -10.38 -12.73
CA VAL A 134 13.53 -9.01 -12.81
C VAL A 134 13.76 -8.45 -11.41
N LEU A 135 12.92 -8.83 -10.44
CA LEU A 135 13.06 -8.47 -9.03
C LEU A 135 13.54 -9.70 -8.23
N PRO A 136 14.81 -9.77 -7.83
CA PRO A 136 15.33 -10.96 -7.15
C PRO A 136 14.75 -11.09 -5.74
N ASP A 137 14.40 -12.33 -5.40
CA ASP A 137 13.78 -12.74 -4.13
C ASP A 137 14.77 -12.87 -2.96
N VAL A 138 16.01 -12.42 -3.17
CA VAL A 138 17.13 -12.54 -2.23
C VAL A 138 17.77 -11.18 -2.03
N ALA A 139 18.20 -10.89 -0.80
CA ALA A 139 19.15 -9.82 -0.57
C ALA A 139 20.42 -10.13 -1.37
N VAL A 140 20.74 -9.32 -2.39
CA VAL A 140 22.14 -9.20 -2.82
C VAL A 140 22.89 -8.87 -1.54
N SER A 141 23.75 -9.78 -1.09
CA SER A 141 24.53 -9.61 0.13
C SER A 141 25.44 -8.40 -0.03
N ALA A 142 24.91 -7.22 0.28
CA ALA A 142 25.74 -6.05 0.51
C ALA A 142 26.56 -6.38 1.76
N PRO A 143 27.90 -6.34 1.71
CA PRO A 143 28.71 -6.54 2.89
C PRO A 143 28.29 -5.50 3.93
N HIS A 144 28.01 -5.94 5.15
CA HIS A 144 27.83 -5.04 6.29
C HIS A 144 29.02 -4.10 6.39
N ALA A 145 28.85 -2.85 5.94
CA ALA A 145 29.69 -1.75 6.38
C ALA A 145 29.25 -1.39 7.80
N SER A 146 29.76 -2.13 8.77
CA SER A 146 29.82 -1.68 10.16
C SER A 146 30.83 -0.53 10.25
N ALA A 147 30.34 0.70 10.10
CA ALA A 147 31.11 1.90 10.43
C ALA A 147 30.19 2.92 11.12
N GLY A 148 30.16 2.83 12.44
CA GLY A 148 29.44 3.75 13.33
C GLY A 148 29.66 3.35 14.78
N GLY A 149 30.88 3.60 15.27
CA GLY A 149 31.33 3.28 16.62
C GLY A 149 30.61 4.06 17.74
N PRO A 150 31.00 3.81 19.01
CA PRO A 150 30.21 4.18 20.18
C PRO A 150 30.17 5.69 20.40
N VAL A 151 28.98 6.23 20.67
CA VAL A 151 28.82 7.57 21.26
C VAL A 151 29.25 7.53 22.72
N GLN A 152 30.54 7.77 22.96
CA GLN A 152 31.05 8.09 24.28
C GLN A 152 30.59 9.50 24.67
N GLY A 153 29.98 9.59 25.85
CA GLY A 153 29.55 10.83 26.45
C GLY A 153 30.70 11.79 26.73
N SER A 154 30.40 13.07 26.62
CA SER A 154 31.17 14.15 27.24
C SER A 154 30.20 14.98 28.08
N LEU A 155 30.15 14.63 29.36
CA LEU A 155 29.92 15.57 30.44
C LEU A 155 30.97 16.68 30.33
N MET A 156 30.57 17.93 30.13
CA MET A 156 31.29 19.07 30.69
C MET A 156 30.32 20.11 31.25
N ASP A 157 30.59 20.35 32.52
CA ASP A 157 30.03 21.29 33.48
C ASP A 157 30.29 22.76 33.07
N GLY A 158 29.42 23.69 33.47
CA GLY A 158 29.76 25.12 33.39
C GLY A 158 28.61 26.13 33.37
N GLY A 159 28.19 26.56 34.56
CA GLY A 159 28.25 28.00 34.88
C GLY A 159 27.05 28.92 34.58
N ALA A 160 26.32 29.20 35.66
CA ALA A 160 25.54 30.39 36.00
C ALA A 160 25.72 31.68 35.16
N GLY A 161 24.59 32.35 34.90
CA GLY A 161 24.52 33.74 34.44
C GLY A 161 23.13 34.35 34.62
N SER A 162 22.93 34.98 35.77
CA SER A 162 21.77 35.81 36.15
C SER A 162 21.64 37.07 35.28
N GLY A 163 20.41 37.46 34.91
CA GLY A 163 20.13 38.74 34.26
C GLY A 163 18.65 39.11 34.28
N THR A 164 18.30 40.05 35.14
CA THR A 164 16.97 40.63 35.40
C THR A 164 16.60 41.76 34.44
N GLY A 165 15.29 41.96 34.24
CA GLY A 165 14.65 43.21 33.75
C GLY A 165 13.93 43.02 32.41
N GLY A 166 12.71 43.48 32.15
CA GLY A 166 11.80 44.38 32.88
C GLY A 166 11.04 45.26 31.87
N GLY A 167 9.69 45.23 31.93
CA GLY A 167 8.75 46.17 31.29
C GLY A 167 8.38 45.88 29.82
N SER A 168 7.23 46.27 29.27
CA SER A 168 5.95 46.84 29.74
C SER A 168 5.15 47.22 28.47
N GLY A 169 3.82 47.12 28.50
CA GLY A 169 2.89 47.71 27.50
C GLY A 169 1.83 46.69 27.03
N ALA A 170 0.61 46.66 27.55
CA ALA A 170 -0.50 47.62 27.42
C ALA A 170 -1.05 47.76 25.98
N GLY A 171 -2.26 47.24 25.76
CA GLY A 171 -3.06 47.47 24.54
C GLY A 171 -4.46 46.84 24.70
N ALA A 172 -5.46 47.69 24.91
CA ALA A 172 -6.85 47.35 25.19
C ALA A 172 -7.75 47.41 23.94
N GLY A 173 -8.95 46.83 24.03
CA GLY A 173 -10.12 47.10 23.19
C GLY A 173 -10.42 46.00 22.15
N GLY A 174 -11.64 45.53 21.94
CA GLY A 174 -12.94 46.04 22.39
C GLY A 174 -14.06 45.02 22.19
N ALA A 175 -15.22 45.38 22.76
CA ALA A 175 -16.47 44.63 22.75
C ALA A 175 -17.20 44.67 21.40
N GLY A 176 -18.03 43.66 21.15
CA GLY A 176 -19.01 43.64 20.05
C GLY A 176 -20.07 42.57 20.29
N SER A 177 -21.28 43.01 20.59
CA SER A 177 -22.48 42.28 21.03
C SER A 177 -23.47 41.96 19.90
N GLY A 178 -24.33 40.96 20.13
CA GLY A 178 -25.63 40.75 19.46
C GLY A 178 -25.63 39.52 18.56
N GLY A 179 -26.56 38.56 18.62
CA GLY A 179 -27.93 38.54 19.11
C GLY A 179 -28.82 38.03 17.95
N GLY A 180 -29.58 36.94 18.13
CA GLY A 180 -30.50 36.47 17.09
C GLY A 180 -31.03 35.05 17.26
N SER A 181 -32.13 34.94 18.02
CA SER A 181 -32.96 33.77 18.22
C SER A 181 -33.86 33.46 17.00
N GLY A 182 -34.24 32.20 16.78
CA GLY A 182 -35.33 31.86 15.87
C GLY A 182 -35.59 30.35 15.78
N ALA A 183 -36.74 29.92 16.32
CA ALA A 183 -37.18 28.53 16.46
C ALA A 183 -38.25 28.13 15.42
N GLY A 184 -38.46 26.81 15.28
CA GLY A 184 -39.63 26.16 14.67
C GLY A 184 -39.33 25.57 13.27
N GLY A 185 -39.55 24.30 12.94
CA GLY A 185 -40.37 23.25 13.55
C GLY A 185 -41.33 22.72 12.49
N ALA A 186 -41.25 21.44 12.14
CA ALA A 186 -42.38 20.56 11.74
C ALA A 186 -41.84 19.25 11.13
N GLY A 187 -42.33 18.14 11.66
CA GLY A 187 -42.03 16.80 11.17
C GLY A 187 -42.98 16.31 10.08
N VAL A 188 -42.47 15.31 9.36
CA VAL A 188 -43.11 14.25 8.57
C VAL A 188 -42.12 13.09 8.66
N GLY A 189 -42.41 11.81 8.85
CA GLY A 189 -43.54 10.99 8.44
C GLY A 189 -42.95 9.77 7.68
N SER A 190 -43.25 8.56 8.19
CA SER A 190 -43.24 7.23 7.54
C SER A 190 -41.92 6.57 7.05
N ASP A 191 -41.67 5.40 7.64
CA ASP A 191 -41.47 4.07 7.05
C ASP A 191 -40.68 3.90 5.74
N GLY A 192 -39.63 3.08 5.77
CA GLY A 192 -38.97 2.59 4.56
C GLY A 192 -37.76 1.68 4.82
N SER A 193 -37.85 0.46 4.29
CA SER A 193 -36.86 -0.62 4.25
C SER A 193 -35.59 -0.32 3.41
N GLY A 194 -34.53 -1.13 3.59
CA GLY A 194 -33.37 -1.28 2.67
C GLY A 194 -32.03 -1.13 3.42
N ALA A 195 -31.07 -2.08 3.42
CA ALA A 195 -30.28 -2.72 2.35
C ALA A 195 -29.17 -1.81 1.75
N GLY A 196 -27.93 -2.34 1.68
CA GLY A 196 -26.76 -1.81 0.93
C GLY A 196 -25.89 -0.81 1.72
N ALA A 197 -24.56 -0.93 1.89
CA ALA A 197 -23.44 -1.17 0.96
C ALA A 197 -23.09 0.02 0.04
N GLY A 198 -21.81 0.42 0.03
CA GLY A 198 -21.15 1.39 -0.89
C GLY A 198 -20.72 2.69 -0.19
N VAL A 199 -19.45 3.09 -0.07
CA VAL A 199 -18.37 3.47 -1.03
C VAL A 199 -18.55 4.83 -1.74
N GLY A 200 -17.43 5.56 -1.86
CA GLY A 200 -17.18 6.74 -2.70
C GLY A 200 -17.25 8.09 -1.95
N GLY A 201 -16.35 9.07 -2.10
CA GLY A 201 -15.22 9.29 -3.02
C GLY A 201 -15.08 10.80 -3.34
N GLY A 202 -13.84 11.30 -3.47
CA GLY A 202 -13.44 12.51 -4.21
C GLY A 202 -13.73 13.89 -3.56
N SER A 203 -13.06 15.01 -3.85
CA SER A 203 -12.08 15.38 -4.89
C SER A 203 -11.49 16.77 -4.55
N GLY A 204 -10.32 17.15 -5.12
CA GLY A 204 -10.13 18.55 -5.58
C GLY A 204 -8.79 19.27 -5.38
N ALA A 205 -7.96 19.21 -6.44
CA ALA A 205 -7.34 20.34 -7.17
C ALA A 205 -6.18 21.21 -6.63
N GLY A 206 -5.23 21.47 -7.56
CA GLY A 206 -4.26 22.57 -7.61
C GLY A 206 -2.82 22.11 -7.31
N GLY A 207 -1.80 22.26 -8.15
CA GLY A 207 -1.52 23.18 -9.25
C GLY A 207 -0.09 23.69 -9.02
N ALA A 208 0.88 23.33 -9.87
CA ALA A 208 2.24 23.87 -9.79
C ALA A 208 2.89 23.93 -11.18
N GLY A 209 3.30 25.14 -11.56
CA GLY A 209 4.22 25.40 -12.65
C GLY A 209 5.48 26.09 -12.09
N VAL A 210 6.62 25.81 -12.71
CA VAL A 210 7.88 26.59 -12.88
C VAL A 210 8.84 25.61 -13.58
N GLY A 211 9.66 25.90 -14.59
CA GLY A 211 10.20 27.15 -15.12
C GLY A 211 11.71 27.18 -14.88
N SER A 212 12.54 26.86 -15.89
CA SER A 212 13.79 27.57 -16.28
C SER A 212 14.73 26.71 -17.15
N ASP A 213 14.76 26.99 -18.46
CA ASP A 213 15.85 26.64 -19.36
C ASP A 213 16.63 27.92 -19.70
N GLY A 214 17.93 27.92 -19.40
CA GLY A 214 18.85 29.02 -19.64
C GLY A 214 19.91 28.64 -20.67
N LEU A 215 19.76 29.17 -21.89
CA LEU A 215 20.73 29.15 -22.98
C LEU A 215 21.85 30.17 -22.74
N GLY A 216 23.09 29.82 -23.09
CA GLY A 216 24.24 30.72 -23.14
C GLY A 216 25.18 30.36 -24.28
N ALA A 217 25.33 31.27 -25.24
CA ALA A 217 26.09 31.13 -26.48
C ALA A 217 27.42 31.92 -26.46
N GLY A 218 28.36 31.53 -27.34
CA GLY A 218 29.47 32.36 -27.86
C GLY A 218 30.85 31.72 -27.65
N ALA A 219 31.89 31.93 -28.48
CA ALA A 219 32.09 32.26 -29.89
C ALA A 219 33.63 32.26 -30.15
N GLY A 220 34.06 31.95 -31.38
CA GLY A 220 35.42 32.21 -31.96
C GLY A 220 36.39 31.02 -31.92
N GLY A 221 37.22 30.70 -32.93
CA GLY A 221 37.54 31.30 -34.23
C GLY A 221 38.91 30.80 -34.74
N ALA A 222 39.10 30.78 -36.07
CA ALA A 222 40.33 30.52 -36.88
C ALA A 222 40.84 29.06 -37.03
N GLY A 223 41.29 28.55 -38.18
CA GLY A 223 41.43 29.10 -39.53
C GLY A 223 42.12 28.12 -40.51
N VAL A 224 41.81 28.29 -41.81
CA VAL A 224 42.56 28.08 -43.08
C VAL A 224 43.19 26.73 -43.55
N GLY A 225 42.83 26.39 -44.82
CA GLY A 225 43.68 25.80 -45.88
C GLY A 225 43.58 24.27 -46.05
N SER A 226 43.60 23.64 -47.23
CA SER A 226 43.50 24.00 -48.67
C SER A 226 43.66 22.70 -49.48
N ASP A 227 42.86 22.55 -50.55
CA ASP A 227 43.13 21.83 -51.82
C ASP A 227 43.41 20.31 -51.92
N GLY A 228 42.78 19.70 -52.94
CA GLY A 228 43.23 18.48 -53.66
C GLY A 228 42.32 17.24 -53.47
N LEU A 229 41.35 16.95 -54.36
CA LEU A 229 41.43 16.22 -55.63
C LEU A 229 41.47 14.67 -55.52
N ASP A 230 40.62 14.07 -56.39
CA ASP A 230 40.65 12.71 -56.98
C ASP A 230 39.95 11.49 -56.32
N ALA A 231 38.75 11.23 -56.87
CA ALA A 231 38.35 10.05 -57.67
C ALA A 231 38.72 8.60 -57.26
N GLY A 232 37.67 7.75 -57.27
CA GLY A 232 37.70 6.29 -57.40
C GLY A 232 37.41 5.56 -56.08
N GLY A 233 36.57 4.53 -55.97
CA GLY A 233 35.79 3.74 -56.91
C GLY A 233 35.27 2.51 -56.15
N ASN A 234 34.04 2.11 -56.47
CA ASN A 234 33.47 0.76 -56.40
C ASN A 234 33.66 -0.11 -55.14
N SER A 235 32.56 -0.56 -54.54
CA SER A 235 32.07 -1.95 -54.61
C SER A 235 31.42 -2.47 -53.33
N ALA A 236 30.42 -3.33 -53.55
CA ALA A 236 29.89 -4.36 -52.68
C ALA A 236 28.96 -3.93 -51.52
N ALA A 237 27.65 -4.00 -51.81
CA ALA A 237 26.68 -4.45 -50.83
C ALA A 237 26.83 -5.96 -50.60
N PRO A 238 26.76 -6.40 -49.34
CA PRO A 238 25.85 -7.47 -48.89
C PRO A 238 24.94 -6.87 -47.80
N GLY A 239 23.64 -7.16 -47.72
CA GLY A 239 23.08 -8.49 -47.57
C GLY A 239 23.09 -8.86 -46.08
N ASP A 240 22.14 -8.34 -45.31
CA ASP A 240 21.74 -8.90 -44.00
C ASP A 240 20.22 -9.15 -44.13
N GLU A 241 19.74 -10.37 -44.35
CA GLU A 241 19.79 -11.56 -43.48
C GLU A 241 19.34 -11.24 -42.05
N SER A 242 18.02 -11.06 -41.93
CA SER A 242 17.21 -11.62 -40.85
C SER A 242 17.90 -11.76 -39.49
N VAL A 243 17.88 -10.69 -38.69
CA VAL A 243 17.78 -10.86 -37.24
C VAL A 243 16.32 -11.11 -36.90
N ALA A 244 15.89 -12.35 -37.13
CA ALA A 244 14.96 -12.98 -36.20
C ALA A 244 15.75 -13.10 -34.89
N GLU A 245 15.54 -12.17 -33.96
CA GLU A 245 16.04 -12.36 -32.61
C GLU A 245 15.31 -13.57 -32.02
N GLU A 246 15.97 -14.71 -32.10
CA GLU A 246 15.70 -15.87 -31.27
C GLU A 246 15.94 -15.45 -29.82
N VAL A 247 14.86 -15.08 -29.13
CA VAL A 247 14.88 -14.87 -27.69
C VAL A 247 15.11 -16.24 -27.04
N GLU A 248 16.36 -16.47 -26.67
CA GLU A 248 16.85 -17.65 -25.97
C GLU A 248 16.00 -17.91 -24.70
N TYR A 249 15.57 -19.17 -24.50
CA TYR A 249 14.68 -19.59 -23.44
C TYR A 249 15.22 -19.16 -22.06
N ARG A 250 14.54 -18.22 -21.42
CA ARG A 250 14.79 -17.81 -20.03
C ARG A 250 14.83 -19.06 -19.15
N GLU A 251 15.85 -19.16 -18.30
CA GLU A 251 15.88 -20.09 -17.17
C GLU A 251 14.49 -20.09 -16.51
N ALA A 252 13.99 -21.28 -16.16
CA ALA A 252 12.66 -21.41 -15.56
C ALA A 252 12.51 -20.39 -14.40
N PRO A 253 11.36 -19.71 -14.29
CA PRO A 253 11.16 -18.79 -13.18
C PRO A 253 11.41 -19.53 -11.87
N GLU A 254 12.17 -18.94 -10.95
CA GLU A 254 12.38 -19.50 -9.60
C GLU A 254 11.04 -19.83 -8.93
N ILE A 255 10.00 -19.08 -9.28
CA ILE A 255 8.61 -19.28 -8.88
C ILE A 255 7.91 -20.22 -9.86
N THR A 256 7.53 -21.40 -9.37
CA THR A 256 6.84 -22.44 -10.15
C THR A 256 5.33 -22.42 -9.97
N GLU A 257 4.82 -21.89 -8.85
CA GLU A 257 3.39 -21.78 -8.59
C GLU A 257 2.99 -20.44 -7.97
N VAL A 258 1.90 -19.88 -8.48
CA VAL A 258 1.20 -18.72 -7.91
C VAL A 258 -0.19 -19.13 -7.47
N ILE A 259 -0.46 -19.01 -6.18
CA ILE A 259 -1.77 -19.24 -5.58
C ILE A 259 -2.47 -17.88 -5.46
N ILE A 260 -3.63 -17.73 -6.11
CA ILE A 260 -4.45 -16.53 -5.98
C ILE A 260 -5.40 -16.71 -4.79
N ALA A 261 -5.18 -15.90 -3.76
CA ALA A 261 -5.93 -15.87 -2.50
C ALA A 261 -6.64 -14.52 -2.32
N THR A 262 -7.26 -14.01 -3.39
CA THR A 262 -8.18 -12.87 -3.31
C THR A 262 -9.53 -13.31 -2.76
N ASP A 263 -10.28 -12.35 -2.22
CA ASP A 263 -11.56 -12.60 -1.58
C ASP A 263 -12.58 -13.21 -2.56
N PRO A 264 -13.50 -14.04 -2.08
CA PRO A 264 -14.52 -14.68 -2.93
C PRO A 264 -15.70 -13.75 -3.28
N ASN A 265 -15.48 -12.43 -3.28
CA ASN A 265 -16.44 -11.38 -3.63
C ASN A 265 -16.30 -10.95 -5.12
N THR A 266 -17.09 -9.98 -5.57
CA THR A 266 -17.11 -9.59 -7.00
C THR A 266 -15.77 -9.03 -7.46
N GLU A 267 -15.17 -8.15 -6.66
CA GLU A 267 -13.92 -7.44 -6.92
C GLU A 267 -12.73 -8.40 -6.91
N GLY A 268 -12.66 -9.28 -5.90
CA GLY A 268 -11.64 -10.31 -5.76
C GLY A 268 -11.73 -11.39 -6.84
N GLU A 269 -12.93 -11.77 -7.29
CA GLU A 269 -13.16 -12.63 -8.46
C GLU A 269 -12.69 -11.99 -9.76
N ALA A 270 -13.02 -10.70 -9.98
CA ALA A 270 -12.54 -9.96 -11.13
C ALA A 270 -11.00 -9.86 -11.15
N THR A 271 -10.42 -9.56 -9.98
CA THR A 271 -8.96 -9.47 -9.78
C THR A 271 -8.27 -10.79 -10.05
N ALA A 272 -8.77 -11.89 -9.51
CA ALA A 272 -8.24 -13.22 -9.78
C ALA A 272 -8.36 -13.64 -11.23
N SER A 273 -9.49 -13.34 -11.90
CA SER A 273 -9.66 -13.62 -13.32
C SER A 273 -8.65 -12.83 -14.16
N TYR A 274 -8.42 -11.57 -13.80
CA TYR A 274 -7.42 -10.71 -14.44
C TYR A 274 -6.00 -11.26 -14.26
N LEU A 275 -5.59 -11.51 -13.01
CA LEU A 275 -4.28 -12.10 -12.70
C LEU A 275 -4.10 -13.45 -13.39
N GLY A 276 -5.12 -14.31 -13.37
CA GLY A 276 -5.07 -15.62 -14.02
C GLY A 276 -4.92 -15.55 -15.55
N ARG A 277 -5.38 -14.48 -16.21
CA ARG A 277 -5.12 -14.27 -17.66
C ARG A 277 -3.71 -13.74 -17.88
N LEU A 278 -3.29 -12.78 -17.08
CA LEU A 278 -1.96 -12.15 -17.16
C LEU A 278 -0.83 -13.17 -16.91
N LEU A 279 -0.96 -13.97 -15.86
CA LEU A 279 0.07 -14.91 -15.44
C LEU A 279 0.16 -16.17 -16.32
N LYS A 280 -0.88 -16.49 -17.10
CA LYS A 280 -0.86 -17.58 -18.08
C LYS A 280 0.15 -17.38 -19.21
N GLU A 281 0.61 -16.15 -19.43
CA GLU A 281 1.62 -15.84 -20.44
C GLU A 281 3.02 -16.34 -20.05
N PHE A 282 3.25 -16.69 -18.78
CA PHE A 282 4.52 -17.23 -18.30
C PHE A 282 4.58 -18.76 -18.53
N PRO A 283 5.49 -19.26 -19.38
CA PRO A 283 5.60 -20.68 -19.66
C PRO A 283 6.09 -21.44 -18.42
N GLY A 284 5.43 -22.55 -18.11
CA GLY A 284 5.80 -23.41 -16.97
C GLY A 284 5.30 -22.93 -15.60
N LEU A 285 4.68 -21.76 -15.51
CA LEU A 285 4.07 -21.26 -14.28
C LEU A 285 2.72 -21.93 -14.03
N THR A 286 2.57 -22.54 -12.85
CA THR A 286 1.27 -23.03 -12.39
C THR A 286 0.52 -21.89 -11.70
N VAL A 287 -0.71 -21.63 -12.11
CA VAL A 287 -1.58 -20.66 -11.43
C VAL A 287 -2.76 -21.40 -10.83
N SER A 288 -2.85 -21.38 -9.50
CA SER A 288 -3.93 -21.99 -8.73
C SER A 288 -4.74 -20.92 -8.00
N ARG A 289 -5.92 -21.30 -7.51
CA ARG A 289 -6.80 -20.43 -6.73
C ARG A 289 -7.23 -21.19 -5.49
N LEU A 290 -7.39 -20.47 -4.37
CA LEU A 290 -8.01 -21.05 -3.18
C LEU A 290 -9.38 -21.65 -3.52
N ALA A 291 -9.67 -22.79 -2.92
CA ALA A 291 -10.93 -23.47 -3.14
C ALA A 291 -12.11 -22.59 -2.68
N SER A 292 -13.17 -22.54 -3.49
CA SER A 292 -14.44 -21.95 -3.10
C SER A 292 -15.41 -23.07 -2.73
N GLY A 293 -16.06 -22.94 -1.57
CA GLY A 293 -17.03 -23.94 -1.12
C GLY A 293 -17.62 -23.66 0.25
N ILE A 294 -18.20 -24.71 0.82
CA ILE A 294 -18.91 -24.65 2.10
C ILE A 294 -17.89 -24.68 3.24
N PRO A 295 -17.98 -23.79 4.25
CA PRO A 295 -17.08 -23.82 5.40
C PRO A 295 -17.26 -25.10 6.20
N MET A 296 -16.16 -25.58 6.81
CA MET A 296 -16.20 -26.73 7.71
C MET A 296 -17.13 -26.45 8.90
N GLY A 297 -18.01 -27.41 9.21
CA GLY A 297 -18.96 -27.30 10.31
C GLY A 297 -20.22 -26.47 10.02
N GLY A 298 -20.44 -26.04 8.77
CA GLY A 298 -21.69 -25.42 8.34
C GLY A 298 -22.75 -26.45 7.92
N ASP A 299 -24.03 -26.11 8.11
CA ASP A 299 -25.15 -26.93 7.65
C ASP A 299 -25.62 -26.47 6.26
N LEU A 300 -25.85 -27.43 5.35
CA LEU A 300 -26.27 -27.18 3.96
C LEU A 300 -27.53 -26.31 3.85
N GLU A 301 -28.45 -26.39 4.81
CA GLU A 301 -29.70 -25.63 4.81
C GLU A 301 -29.49 -24.11 4.97
N PHE A 302 -28.34 -23.68 5.50
CA PHE A 302 -28.01 -22.28 5.72
C PHE A 302 -26.98 -21.73 4.72
N VAL A 303 -26.55 -22.55 3.75
CA VAL A 303 -25.61 -22.12 2.71
C VAL A 303 -26.35 -21.42 1.57
N ASP A 304 -25.82 -20.30 1.10
CA ASP A 304 -26.39 -19.60 -0.06
C ASP A 304 -26.23 -20.39 -1.37
N GLU A 305 -27.13 -20.13 -2.32
CA GLU A 305 -27.19 -20.87 -3.58
C GLU A 305 -25.92 -20.74 -4.43
N LEU A 306 -25.24 -19.59 -4.37
CA LEU A 306 -24.02 -19.36 -5.14
C LEU A 306 -22.85 -20.19 -4.58
N THR A 307 -22.70 -20.24 -3.26
CA THR A 307 -21.72 -21.09 -2.59
C THR A 307 -21.97 -22.57 -2.86
N LEU A 308 -23.23 -23.03 -2.82
CA LEU A 308 -23.59 -24.40 -3.19
C LEU A 308 -23.22 -24.71 -4.65
N SER A 309 -23.55 -23.80 -5.58
CA SER A 309 -23.21 -23.94 -7.00
C SER A 309 -21.71 -24.08 -7.22
N ARG A 310 -20.91 -23.23 -6.56
CA ARG A 310 -19.43 -23.30 -6.60
C ARG A 310 -18.91 -24.60 -6.00
N ALA A 311 -19.46 -25.06 -4.87
CA ALA A 311 -19.09 -26.34 -4.25
C ALA A 311 -19.38 -27.54 -5.17
N PHE A 312 -20.51 -27.54 -5.90
CA PHE A 312 -20.82 -28.58 -6.88
C PHE A 312 -19.87 -28.57 -8.08
N ALA A 313 -19.51 -27.38 -8.56
CA ALA A 313 -18.55 -27.22 -9.65
C ALA A 313 -17.14 -27.69 -9.24
N GLY A 314 -16.71 -27.37 -8.01
CA GLY A 314 -15.42 -27.74 -7.44
C GLY A 314 -15.36 -29.09 -6.73
N ARG A 315 -16.40 -29.94 -6.87
CA ARG A 315 -16.48 -31.21 -6.12
C ARG A 315 -15.28 -32.11 -6.41
N THR A 316 -14.70 -32.67 -5.35
CA THR A 316 -13.57 -33.60 -5.43
C THR A 316 -14.05 -35.05 -5.49
N GLN A 317 -13.45 -35.87 -6.35
CA GLN A 317 -13.70 -37.31 -6.35
C GLN A 317 -12.95 -37.99 -5.20
N LEU A 318 -13.66 -38.78 -4.40
CA LEU A 318 -13.04 -39.67 -3.43
C LEU A 318 -12.49 -40.88 -4.18
N LYS A 319 -11.17 -41.07 -4.10
CA LYS A 319 -10.53 -42.31 -4.55
C LYS A 319 -10.78 -43.38 -3.48
N LEU A 320 -11.81 -44.21 -3.72
CA LEU A 320 -12.17 -45.36 -2.88
C LEU A 320 -11.30 -46.58 -3.23
#